data_AF-A0A970TA65-F1
#
_entry.id   AF-A0A970TA65-F1
#
_cell.length_a   1.000
_cell.length_b   1.000
_cell.length_c   1.000
_cell.angle_alpha   90.00
_cell.angle_beta   90.00
_cell.angle_gamma   90.00
#
_symmetry.space_group_name_H-M   'P 1'
#
loop_
_entity.id
_entity.type
_entity.pdbx_description
1 polymer ?
#
loop_
_entity_poly.entity_id
_entity_poly.type
_entity_poly.pdbx_seq_one_letter_code
_entity_poly.pdbx_strand_id
1 'polypeptide(L)'
;MPGGVFMSTGNARTAGDLTLVGTGMSIALLGATGMVLSYIVAWGIQQIYGVPLANVLLMVQTTIDPGTGPWIDVGLNVLLMLSFLVLMRISPLSGYHAAEHKVIAAIEHFGEATEEYARMMPRAHRRCGSNLLAGLLPLLLLGEPLWRINPLLATVVVVMGWSFRFHVGYIIQAVFATKEPTERQLQAGLAAGRKILSLWRESAGKRLPPMIVFWRRGMLQMFGGMLLGLWLVQQVYANLHLWLDF
;
A
#
# COMPACT_ATOMS: atom_id res chain seq x y z
N MET A 1 -5.75 10.76 -0.37
CA MET A 1 -5.84 10.66 1.09
C MET A 1 -7.01 11.53 1.49
N PRO A 2 -8.05 11.00 2.15
CA PRO A 2 -9.32 11.72 2.38
C PRO A 2 -9.21 13.08 3.11
N GLY A 3 -8.05 13.42 3.68
CA GLY A 3 -7.78 14.72 4.32
C GLY A 3 -6.47 15.38 3.91
N GLY A 4 -5.94 15.09 2.71
CA GLY A 4 -4.68 15.68 2.22
C GLY A 4 -3.43 14.90 2.65
N VAL A 5 -2.27 15.56 2.68
CA VAL A 5 -0.97 14.93 2.90
C VAL A 5 -0.65 14.78 4.38
N PHE A 6 -0.28 13.57 4.79
CA PHE A 6 0.19 13.27 6.14
C PHE A 6 1.71 13.34 6.20
N MET A 7 2.25 14.01 7.21
CA MET A 7 3.67 14.01 7.54
C MET A 7 3.81 13.90 9.05
N SER A 8 4.87 13.24 9.50
CA SER A 8 5.17 13.09 10.92
C SER A 8 6.67 13.08 11.17
N THR A 9 7.09 13.82 12.19
CA THR A 9 8.45 13.73 12.75
C THR A 9 8.50 12.77 13.95
N GLY A 10 7.38 12.11 14.26
CA GLY A 10 7.17 11.39 15.51
C GLY A 10 6.83 12.32 16.69
N ASN A 11 7.49 13.48 16.77
CA ASN A 11 7.15 14.52 17.75
C ASN A 11 5.95 15.37 17.33
N ALA A 12 5.81 15.65 16.04
CA ALA A 12 4.69 16.39 15.46
C ALA A 12 4.05 15.59 14.31
N ARG A 13 2.79 15.90 14.00
CA ARG A 13 2.05 15.30 12.88
C ARG A 13 1.08 16.30 12.24
N THR A 14 0.85 16.17 10.93
CA THR A 14 0.00 17.12 10.18
C THR A 14 -1.48 16.74 10.12
N ALA A 15 -1.81 15.45 10.21
CA ALA A 15 -3.18 14.92 10.15
C ALA A 15 -3.60 14.21 11.45
N GLY A 16 -4.92 14.17 11.67
CA GLY A 16 -5.54 13.47 12.79
C GLY A 16 -5.76 11.98 12.53
N ASP A 17 -6.14 11.25 13.58
CA ASP A 17 -6.30 9.79 13.54
C ASP A 17 -7.41 9.36 12.54
N LEU A 18 -8.54 10.07 12.50
CA LEU A 18 -9.64 9.76 11.57
C LEU A 18 -9.24 9.84 10.09
N THR A 19 -8.37 10.80 9.73
CA THR A 19 -7.86 10.94 8.36
C THR A 19 -6.98 9.76 7.97
N LEU A 20 -6.18 9.26 8.90
CA LEU A 20 -5.32 8.10 8.70
C LEU A 20 -6.15 6.81 8.59
N VAL A 21 -7.15 6.65 9.46
CA VAL A 21 -8.14 5.56 9.37
C VAL A 21 -8.83 5.58 8.00
N GLY A 22 -9.33 6.73 7.55
CA GLY A 22 -9.96 6.86 6.24
C GLY A 22 -9.01 6.55 5.08
N THR A 23 -7.71 6.84 5.22
CA THR A 23 -6.69 6.42 4.24
C THR A 23 -6.52 4.91 4.22
N GLY A 24 -6.49 4.27 5.39
CA GLY A 24 -6.51 2.81 5.53
C GLY A 24 -7.72 2.17 4.86
N MET A 25 -8.92 2.71 5.13
CA MET A 25 -10.16 2.24 4.51
C MET A 25 -10.14 2.40 2.98
N SER A 26 -9.57 3.50 2.47
CA SER A 26 -9.40 3.72 1.04
C SER A 26 -8.48 2.66 0.40
N ILE A 27 -7.41 2.27 1.09
CA ILE A 27 -6.51 1.18 0.64
C ILE A 27 -7.26 -0.15 0.63
N ALA A 28 -8.05 -0.45 1.66
CA ALA A 28 -8.88 -1.67 1.71
C ALA A 28 -9.90 -1.73 0.56
N LEU A 29 -10.57 -0.61 0.26
CA LEU A 29 -11.48 -0.51 -0.88
C LEU A 29 -10.78 -0.74 -2.22
N LEU A 30 -9.60 -0.16 -2.42
CA LEU A 30 -8.79 -0.44 -3.61
C LEU A 30 -8.37 -1.91 -3.71
N GLY A 31 -8.05 -2.55 -2.58
CA GLY A 31 -7.80 -3.98 -2.50
C GLY A 31 -9.00 -4.82 -2.91
N ALA A 32 -10.19 -4.49 -2.39
CA ALA A 32 -11.45 -5.15 -2.75
C ALA A 32 -11.79 -4.98 -4.24
N THR A 33 -11.64 -3.78 -4.79
CA THR A 33 -11.80 -3.54 -6.24
C THR A 33 -10.76 -4.32 -7.05
N GLY A 34 -9.52 -4.43 -6.55
CA GLY A 34 -8.46 -5.24 -7.16
C GLY A 34 -8.79 -6.73 -7.19
N MET A 35 -9.44 -7.24 -6.15
CA MET A 35 -9.95 -8.62 -6.10
C MET A 35 -11.01 -8.86 -7.19
N VAL A 36 -11.97 -7.94 -7.33
CA VAL A 36 -13.00 -8.03 -8.40
C VAL A 36 -12.36 -8.00 -9.79
N LEU A 37 -11.40 -7.11 -10.01
CA LEU A 37 -10.67 -7.05 -11.29
C LEU A 37 -9.90 -8.36 -11.56
N SER A 38 -9.24 -8.91 -10.55
CA SER A 38 -8.50 -10.18 -10.66
C SER A 38 -9.43 -11.34 -10.95
N TYR A 39 -10.63 -11.38 -10.34
CA TYR A 39 -11.66 -12.36 -10.64
C TYR A 39 -12.11 -12.28 -12.10
N ILE A 40 -12.41 -11.09 -12.62
CA ILE A 40 -12.83 -10.91 -14.02
C ILE A 40 -11.75 -11.43 -14.97
N VAL A 41 -10.48 -11.10 -14.71
CA VAL A 41 -9.35 -11.56 -15.54
C VAL A 41 -9.19 -13.09 -15.44
N ALA A 42 -9.19 -13.64 -14.23
CA ALA A 42 -9.08 -15.08 -14.00
C ALA A 42 -10.23 -15.86 -14.66
N TRP A 43 -11.45 -15.34 -14.55
CA TRP A 43 -12.63 -15.92 -15.20
C TRP A 43 -12.52 -15.87 -16.72
N GLY A 44 -12.08 -14.76 -17.31
CA GLY A 44 -11.86 -14.66 -18.76
C GLY A 44 -10.83 -15.68 -19.27
N ILE A 45 -9.71 -15.83 -18.54
CA ILE A 45 -8.69 -16.85 -18.86
C ILE A 45 -9.28 -18.27 -18.73
N GLN A 46 -10.09 -18.51 -17.69
CA GLN A 46 -10.76 -19.79 -17.49
C GLN A 46 -11.69 -20.15 -18.65
N GLN A 47 -12.44 -19.19 -19.22
CA GLN A 47 -13.30 -19.45 -20.39
C GLN A 47 -12.50 -19.83 -21.64
N ILE A 48 -11.29 -19.32 -21.80
CA ILE A 48 -10.46 -19.53 -23.00
C ILE A 48 -9.66 -20.83 -22.90
N TYR A 49 -9.06 -21.09 -21.75
CA TYR A 49 -8.08 -22.18 -21.58
C TYR A 49 -8.62 -23.37 -20.76
N GLY A 50 -9.83 -23.27 -20.20
CA GLY A 50 -10.45 -24.33 -19.40
C GLY A 50 -9.79 -24.56 -18.03
N VAL A 51 -8.82 -23.74 -17.63
CA VAL A 51 -8.15 -23.82 -16.33
C VAL A 51 -9.01 -23.15 -15.26
N PRO A 52 -9.28 -23.78 -14.10
CA PRO A 52 -10.27 -23.31 -13.12
C PRO A 52 -9.80 -22.11 -12.27
N LEU A 53 -9.12 -21.12 -12.84
CA LEU A 53 -8.47 -20.02 -12.11
C LEU A 53 -9.42 -19.21 -11.22
N ALA A 54 -10.64 -18.93 -11.67
CA ALA A 54 -11.62 -18.19 -10.87
C ALA A 54 -12.12 -19.03 -9.68
N ASN A 55 -12.27 -20.34 -9.88
CA ASN A 55 -12.66 -21.27 -8.81
C ASN A 55 -11.56 -21.34 -7.74
N VAL A 56 -10.28 -21.36 -8.15
CA VAL A 56 -9.14 -21.30 -7.23
C VAL A 56 -9.13 -20.00 -6.44
N LEU A 57 -9.31 -18.87 -7.12
CA LEU A 57 -9.36 -17.56 -6.49
C LEU A 57 -10.49 -17.45 -5.44
N LEU A 58 -11.64 -18.09 -5.70
CA LEU A 58 -12.78 -18.14 -4.78
C LEU A 58 -12.71 -19.28 -3.76
N MET A 59 -11.66 -20.13 -3.82
CA MET A 59 -11.53 -21.33 -3.00
C MET A 59 -12.72 -22.30 -3.13
N VAL A 60 -13.34 -22.37 -4.32
CA VAL A 60 -14.49 -23.24 -4.60
C VAL A 60 -14.03 -24.49 -5.35
N GLN A 61 -14.30 -25.67 -4.79
CA GLN A 61 -14.15 -26.98 -5.45
C GLN A 61 -12.77 -27.21 -6.11
N THR A 62 -11.68 -26.95 -5.39
CA THR A 62 -10.32 -27.10 -5.95
C THR A 62 -9.75 -28.50 -5.72
N THR A 63 -9.69 -29.31 -6.78
CA THR A 63 -8.76 -30.46 -6.86
C THR A 63 -7.71 -30.12 -7.91
N ILE A 64 -6.62 -29.49 -7.47
CA ILE A 64 -5.47 -29.22 -8.34
C ILE A 64 -4.36 -30.19 -7.94
N ASP A 65 -3.65 -30.68 -8.95
CA ASP A 65 -2.40 -31.40 -8.77
C ASP A 65 -1.47 -30.66 -7.77
N PRO A 66 -0.90 -31.37 -6.77
CA PRO A 66 0.03 -30.79 -5.80
C PRO A 66 1.26 -30.10 -6.42
N GLY A 67 1.70 -30.52 -7.61
CA GLY A 67 2.83 -29.89 -8.31
C GLY A 67 2.48 -28.54 -8.95
N THR A 68 1.29 -28.43 -9.54
CA THR A 68 0.83 -27.27 -10.32
C THR A 68 0.11 -26.23 -9.45
N GLY A 69 -0.59 -26.68 -8.40
CA GLY A 69 -1.35 -25.82 -7.49
C GLY A 69 -0.56 -24.61 -6.96
N PRO A 70 0.64 -24.81 -6.39
CA PRO A 70 1.46 -23.70 -5.91
C PRO A 70 1.79 -22.65 -6.98
N TRP A 71 2.05 -23.06 -8.22
CA TRP A 71 2.37 -22.11 -9.30
C TRP A 71 1.14 -21.31 -9.75
N ILE A 72 -0.04 -21.92 -9.71
CA ILE A 72 -1.31 -21.22 -9.92
C ILE A 72 -1.52 -20.18 -8.81
N ASP A 73 -1.30 -20.56 -7.54
CA ASP A 73 -1.43 -19.66 -6.40
C ASP A 73 -0.48 -18.45 -6.54
N VAL A 74 0.77 -18.68 -6.95
CA VAL A 74 1.71 -17.58 -7.26
C VAL A 74 1.17 -16.68 -8.37
N GLY A 75 0.68 -17.25 -9.47
CA GLY A 75 0.12 -16.49 -10.58
C GLY A 75 -1.06 -15.61 -10.16
N LEU A 76 -1.97 -16.16 -9.34
CA LEU A 76 -3.12 -15.42 -8.81
C LEU A 76 -2.70 -14.35 -7.80
N ASN A 77 -1.75 -14.64 -6.91
CA ASN A 77 -1.20 -13.65 -5.98
C ASN A 77 -0.56 -12.47 -6.72
N VAL A 78 0.21 -12.75 -7.78
CA VAL A 78 0.79 -11.71 -8.63
C VAL A 78 -0.29 -10.93 -9.38
N LEU A 79 -1.31 -11.59 -9.92
CA LEU A 79 -2.45 -10.92 -10.56
C LEU A 79 -3.18 -9.98 -9.60
N LEU A 80 -3.41 -10.41 -8.36
CA LEU A 80 -4.01 -9.59 -7.30
C LEU A 80 -3.15 -8.36 -6.99
N MET A 81 -1.85 -8.56 -6.82
CA MET A 81 -0.90 -7.48 -6.57
C MET A 81 -0.89 -6.48 -7.72
N LEU A 82 -0.80 -6.94 -8.96
CA LEU A 82 -0.78 -6.07 -10.14
C LEU A 82 -2.09 -5.30 -10.29
N SER A 83 -3.22 -5.95 -10.08
CA SER A 83 -4.54 -5.30 -10.09
C SER A 83 -4.62 -4.19 -9.05
N PHE A 84 -4.18 -4.46 -7.82
CA PHE A 84 -4.09 -3.44 -6.77
C PHE A 84 -3.14 -2.29 -7.14
N LEU A 85 -1.94 -2.59 -7.67
CA LEU A 85 -0.95 -1.57 -8.06
C LEU A 85 -1.44 -0.67 -9.20
N VAL A 86 -2.15 -1.23 -10.18
CA VAL A 86 -2.79 -0.46 -11.26
C VAL A 86 -3.85 0.48 -10.69
N LEU A 87 -4.75 -0.04 -9.83
CA LEU A 87 -5.78 0.76 -9.18
C LEU A 87 -5.19 1.86 -8.28
N MET A 88 -4.15 1.53 -7.51
CA MET A 88 -3.38 2.50 -6.73
C MET A 88 -2.80 3.61 -7.62
N ARG A 89 -2.19 3.24 -8.75
CA ARG A 89 -1.57 4.19 -9.70
C ARG A 89 -2.61 5.16 -10.26
N ILE A 90 -3.77 4.68 -10.70
CA ILE A 90 -4.82 5.55 -11.27
C ILE A 90 -5.53 6.38 -10.20
N SER A 91 -5.60 5.89 -8.95
CA SER A 91 -6.24 6.63 -7.85
C SER A 91 -5.54 7.98 -7.57
N PRO A 92 -6.22 8.93 -6.89
CA PRO A 92 -5.58 10.14 -6.39
C PRO A 92 -4.51 9.87 -5.31
N LEU A 93 -4.50 8.71 -4.64
CA LEU A 93 -3.57 8.42 -3.55
C LEU A 93 -2.11 8.45 -4.01
N SER A 94 -1.82 7.91 -5.20
CA SER A 94 -0.46 7.87 -5.75
C SER A 94 0.12 9.27 -6.00
N GLY A 95 -0.72 10.26 -6.31
CA GLY A 95 -0.30 11.65 -6.49
C GLY A 95 -0.07 12.37 -5.17
N TYR A 96 -0.96 12.20 -4.19
CA TYR A 96 -0.73 12.73 -2.83
C TYR A 96 0.52 12.12 -2.17
N HIS A 97 0.74 10.82 -2.37
CA HIS A 97 1.93 10.11 -1.88
C HIS A 97 3.22 10.64 -2.53
N ALA A 98 3.20 10.91 -3.85
CA ALA A 98 4.33 11.55 -4.52
C ALA A 98 4.60 12.97 -4.01
N ALA A 99 3.55 13.77 -3.78
CA ALA A 99 3.69 15.11 -3.23
C ALA A 99 4.33 15.09 -1.84
N GLU A 100 3.94 14.13 -0.98
CA GLU A 100 4.58 13.90 0.32
C GLU A 100 6.09 13.65 0.16
N HIS A 101 6.47 12.71 -0.70
CA HIS A 101 7.86 12.35 -0.93
C HIS A 101 8.69 13.51 -1.47
N LYS A 102 8.17 14.22 -2.47
CA LYS A 102 8.85 15.37 -3.08
C LYS A 102 9.10 16.49 -2.07
N VAL A 103 8.10 16.80 -1.25
CA VAL A 103 8.21 17.87 -0.25
C VAL A 103 9.15 17.47 0.89
N ILE A 104 9.06 16.23 1.39
CA ILE A 104 9.99 15.73 2.41
C ILE A 104 11.42 15.74 1.87
N ALA A 105 11.64 15.25 0.65
CA ALA A 105 12.96 15.26 0.01
C ALA A 105 13.51 16.68 -0.16
N ALA A 106 12.66 17.66 -0.50
CA ALA A 106 13.09 19.05 -0.62
C ALA A 106 13.53 19.63 0.72
N ILE A 107 12.79 19.34 1.79
CA ILE A 107 13.18 19.72 3.16
C ILE A 107 14.50 19.04 3.55
N GLU A 108 14.67 17.76 3.24
CA GLU A 108 15.90 17.02 3.56
C GLU A 108 17.12 17.52 2.79
N HIS A 109 16.93 17.92 1.53
CA HIS A 109 18.03 18.30 0.64
C HIS A 109 18.39 19.79 0.73
N PHE A 110 17.39 20.68 0.80
CA PHE A 110 17.57 22.13 0.77
C PHE A 110 17.28 22.81 2.12
N GLY A 111 16.70 22.10 3.09
CA GLY A 111 16.28 22.69 4.37
C GLY A 111 14.93 23.42 4.34
N GLU A 112 14.29 23.51 3.17
CA GLU A 112 12.98 24.16 3.00
C GLU A 112 12.12 23.51 1.91
N ALA A 113 10.82 23.78 1.98
CA ALA A 113 9.81 23.27 1.06
C ALA A 113 9.25 24.38 0.16
N THR A 114 10.03 24.82 -0.83
CA THR A 114 9.52 25.64 -1.94
C THR A 114 8.94 24.74 -3.03
N GLU A 115 8.07 25.30 -3.86
CA GLU A 115 7.47 24.56 -4.97
C GLU A 115 8.53 24.13 -6.00
N GLU A 116 9.44 25.04 -6.34
CA GLU A 116 10.58 24.78 -7.23
C GLU A 116 11.42 23.61 -6.72
N TYR A 117 11.77 23.62 -5.43
CA TYR A 117 12.58 22.57 -4.83
C TYR A 117 11.86 21.24 -4.81
N ALA A 118 10.58 21.23 -4.44
CA ALA A 118 9.78 20.00 -4.44
C ALA A 118 9.67 19.40 -5.85
N ARG A 119 9.54 20.21 -6.90
CA ARG A 119 9.46 19.71 -8.28
C ARG A 119 10.72 19.00 -8.74
N MET A 120 11.90 19.47 -8.30
CA MET A 120 13.20 18.86 -8.60
C MET A 120 13.42 17.51 -7.92
N MET A 121 12.63 17.19 -6.88
CA MET A 121 12.82 15.96 -6.10
C MET A 121 12.18 14.72 -6.75
N PRO A 122 12.75 13.53 -6.51
CA PRO A 122 12.17 12.28 -7.01
C PRO A 122 10.83 11.98 -6.34
N ARG A 123 9.95 11.27 -7.07
CA ARG A 123 8.67 10.78 -6.53
C ARG A 123 8.83 9.65 -5.53
N ALA A 124 9.91 8.89 -5.60
CA ALA A 124 10.19 7.78 -4.68
C ALA A 124 11.12 8.23 -3.56
N HIS A 125 10.92 7.68 -2.36
CA HIS A 125 11.65 8.09 -1.17
C HIS A 125 12.20 6.90 -0.39
N ARG A 126 13.50 6.93 -0.05
CA ARG A 126 14.18 5.82 0.64
C ARG A 126 13.65 5.56 2.05
N ARG A 127 13.14 6.59 2.72
CA ARG A 127 12.64 6.51 4.11
C ARG A 127 11.12 6.30 4.20
N CYS A 128 10.43 6.08 3.08
CA CYS A 128 9.00 5.83 3.10
C CYS A 128 8.66 4.50 3.77
N GLY A 129 7.60 4.48 4.58
CA GLY A 129 7.10 3.27 5.26
C GLY A 129 6.67 2.16 4.29
N SER A 130 6.27 2.50 3.05
CA SER A 130 5.93 1.51 2.02
C SER A 130 7.11 0.60 1.63
N ASN A 131 8.36 0.99 1.92
CA ASN A 131 9.51 0.12 1.77
C ASN A 131 9.48 -1.08 2.74
N LEU A 132 8.82 -0.96 3.89
CA LEU A 132 8.63 -2.09 4.81
C LEU A 132 7.65 -3.09 4.23
N LEU A 133 6.55 -2.61 3.61
CA LEU A 133 5.59 -3.48 2.94
C LEU A 133 6.23 -4.22 1.77
N ALA A 134 7.11 -3.57 1.00
CA ALA A 134 7.86 -4.23 -0.07
C ALA A 134 8.67 -5.45 0.41
N GLY A 135 9.18 -5.41 1.64
CA GLY A 135 9.89 -6.54 2.25
C GLY A 135 8.98 -7.71 2.65
N LEU A 136 7.68 -7.44 2.86
CA LEU A 136 6.67 -8.47 3.16
C LEU A 136 6.09 -9.09 1.90
N LEU A 137 6.21 -8.46 0.73
CA LEU A 137 5.62 -8.97 -0.52
C LEU A 137 6.09 -10.39 -0.87
N PRO A 138 7.37 -10.77 -0.75
CA PRO A 138 7.78 -12.14 -1.09
C PRO A 138 7.15 -13.19 -0.17
N LEU A 139 6.92 -12.86 1.11
CA LEU A 139 6.16 -13.72 2.02
C LEU A 139 4.70 -13.84 1.57
N LEU A 140 4.05 -12.73 1.24
CA LEU A 140 2.64 -12.70 0.85
C LEU A 140 2.36 -13.35 -0.51
N LEU A 141 3.29 -13.22 -1.47
CA LEU A 141 3.10 -13.67 -2.84
C LEU A 141 3.60 -15.09 -3.07
N LEU A 142 4.73 -15.44 -2.43
CA LEU A 142 5.49 -16.64 -2.74
C LEU A 142 5.68 -17.56 -1.52
N GLY A 143 5.56 -17.03 -0.29
CA GLY A 143 5.95 -17.75 0.92
C GLY A 143 5.23 -19.09 1.08
N GLU A 144 3.90 -19.05 1.11
CA GLU A 144 3.09 -20.26 1.31
C GLU A 144 3.15 -21.23 0.10
N PRO A 145 3.03 -20.77 -1.17
CA PRO A 145 3.17 -21.67 -2.31
C PRO A 145 4.56 -22.34 -2.38
N LEU A 146 5.64 -21.57 -2.18
CA LEU A 146 6.98 -22.13 -2.17
C LEU A 146 7.21 -23.05 -0.98
N TRP A 147 6.54 -22.83 0.16
CA TRP A 147 6.66 -23.72 1.31
C TRP A 147 6.15 -25.13 1.00
N ARG A 148 5.05 -25.25 0.25
CA ARG A 148 4.52 -26.55 -0.21
C ARG A 148 5.48 -27.28 -1.15
N ILE A 149 6.28 -26.54 -1.92
CA ILE A 149 7.27 -27.11 -2.86
C ILE A 149 8.60 -27.43 -2.14
N ASN A 150 9.18 -26.42 -1.49
CA ASN A 150 10.48 -26.47 -0.85
C ASN A 150 10.59 -25.39 0.26
N PRO A 151 10.49 -25.78 1.55
CA PRO A 151 10.59 -24.86 2.69
C PRO A 151 11.89 -24.06 2.76
N LEU A 152 13.01 -24.63 2.30
CA LEU A 152 14.30 -23.93 2.27
C LEU A 152 14.27 -22.80 1.24
N LEU A 153 13.76 -23.08 0.04
CA LEU A 153 13.60 -22.07 -1.02
C LEU A 153 12.67 -20.94 -0.57
N ALA A 154 11.52 -21.27 0.03
CA ALA A 154 10.59 -20.29 0.60
C ALA A 154 11.29 -19.37 1.61
N THR A 155 12.05 -19.97 2.53
CA THR A 155 12.82 -19.23 3.54
C THR A 155 13.85 -18.28 2.91
N VAL A 156 14.63 -18.77 1.94
CA VAL A 156 15.62 -17.96 1.22
C VAL A 156 14.95 -16.78 0.52
N VAL A 157 13.84 -17.01 -0.19
CA VAL A 157 13.09 -15.96 -0.90
C VAL A 157 12.57 -14.89 0.07
N VAL A 158 12.03 -15.29 1.22
CA VAL A 158 11.53 -14.34 2.23
C VAL A 158 12.67 -13.52 2.86
N VAL A 159 13.77 -14.17 3.23
CA VAL A 159 14.94 -13.50 3.83
C VAL A 159 15.58 -12.53 2.83
N MET A 160 15.72 -12.94 1.58
CA MET A 160 16.22 -12.07 0.50
C MET A 160 15.25 -10.91 0.27
N GLY A 161 13.96 -11.18 0.20
CA GLY A 161 12.90 -10.17 0.10
C GLY A 161 13.00 -9.07 1.16
N TRP A 162 13.13 -9.48 2.42
CA TRP A 162 13.32 -8.55 3.52
C TRP A 162 14.64 -7.78 3.41
N SER A 163 15.72 -8.43 3.00
CA SER A 163 17.06 -7.82 2.85
C SER A 163 17.07 -6.73 1.78
N PHE A 164 16.37 -6.95 0.65
CA PHE A 164 16.30 -6.00 -0.47
C PHE A 164 15.12 -5.02 -0.42
N ARG A 165 14.33 -5.01 0.66
CA ARG A 165 13.08 -4.25 0.80
C ARG A 165 13.16 -2.77 0.41
N PHE A 166 14.26 -2.09 0.74
CA PHE A 166 14.43 -0.66 0.42
C PHE A 166 14.69 -0.41 -1.08
N HIS A 167 15.36 -1.33 -1.76
CA HIS A 167 15.62 -1.22 -3.20
C HIS A 167 14.36 -1.55 -3.98
N VAL A 168 13.73 -2.68 -3.67
CA VAL A 168 12.49 -3.13 -4.32
C VAL A 168 11.36 -2.14 -4.04
N GLY A 169 11.21 -1.69 -2.79
CA GLY A 169 10.19 -0.72 -2.42
C GLY A 169 10.37 0.62 -3.12
N TYR A 170 11.60 1.11 -3.27
CA TYR A 170 11.87 2.33 -4.03
C TYR A 170 11.44 2.21 -5.50
N ILE A 171 11.72 1.05 -6.13
CA ILE A 171 11.29 0.76 -7.50
C ILE A 171 9.76 0.71 -7.59
N ILE A 172 9.10 -0.03 -6.70
CA ILE A 172 7.63 -0.12 -6.65
C ILE A 172 7.01 1.27 -6.48
N GLN A 173 7.58 2.12 -5.63
CA GLN A 173 7.15 3.51 -5.49
C GLN A 173 7.30 4.28 -6.79
N ALA A 174 8.46 4.23 -7.44
CA ALA A 174 8.75 5.00 -8.64
C ALA A 174 7.84 4.60 -9.83
N VAL A 175 7.58 3.30 -9.97
CA VAL A 175 6.84 2.75 -11.10
C VAL A 175 5.33 2.77 -10.84
N PHE A 176 4.88 2.25 -9.69
CA PHE A 176 3.47 1.98 -9.42
C PHE A 176 2.86 2.88 -8.33
N ALA A 177 3.45 2.91 -7.13
CA ALA A 177 2.77 3.45 -5.94
C ALA A 177 2.77 4.98 -5.83
N THR A 178 3.47 5.68 -6.73
CA THR A 178 3.47 7.15 -6.84
C THR A 178 3.20 7.55 -8.29
N LYS A 179 2.66 8.74 -8.55
CA LYS A 179 2.59 9.36 -9.90
C LYS A 179 2.91 10.84 -9.79
N GLU A 180 3.19 11.52 -10.89
CA GLU A 180 3.45 12.96 -10.84
C GLU A 180 2.24 13.68 -10.20
N PRO A 181 2.44 14.44 -9.11
CA PRO A 181 1.35 15.08 -8.41
C PRO A 181 0.75 16.18 -9.28
N THR A 182 -0.57 16.33 -9.23
CA THR A 182 -1.22 17.53 -9.77
C THR A 182 -0.86 18.75 -8.93
N GLU A 183 -1.11 19.95 -9.46
CA GLU A 183 -0.85 21.19 -8.74
C GLU A 183 -1.48 21.21 -7.35
N ARG A 184 -2.77 20.85 -7.29
CA ARG A 184 -3.52 20.76 -6.04
C ARG A 184 -2.89 19.78 -5.04
N GLN A 185 -2.36 18.66 -5.52
CA GLN A 185 -1.72 17.65 -4.67
C GLN A 185 -0.36 18.14 -4.16
N LEU A 186 0.42 18.79 -5.03
CA LEU A 186 1.71 19.38 -4.65
C LEU A 186 1.53 20.49 -3.62
N GLN A 187 0.57 21.40 -3.83
CA GLN A 187 0.24 22.45 -2.86
C GLN A 187 -0.24 21.89 -1.53
N ALA A 188 -1.04 20.80 -1.53
CA ALA A 188 -1.41 20.11 -0.30
C ALA A 188 -0.18 19.52 0.43
N GLY A 189 0.80 18.99 -0.32
CA GLY A 189 2.08 18.55 0.21
C GLY A 189 2.88 19.70 0.82
N LEU A 190 3.01 20.82 0.12
CA LEU A 190 3.74 22.00 0.59
C LEU A 190 3.10 22.59 1.85
N ALA A 191 1.76 22.65 1.90
CA ALA A 191 1.03 23.10 3.09
C ALA A 191 1.30 22.18 4.30
N ALA A 192 1.29 20.86 4.09
CA ALA A 192 1.67 19.89 5.13
C ALA A 192 3.15 20.05 5.55
N GLY A 193 4.06 20.27 4.59
CA GLY A 193 5.48 20.53 4.81
C GLY A 193 5.74 21.77 5.69
N ARG A 194 5.10 22.89 5.36
CA ARG A 194 5.20 24.13 6.17
C ARG A 194 4.64 23.92 7.58
N LYS A 195 3.49 23.23 7.69
CA LYS A 195 2.87 22.90 8.98
C LYS A 195 3.75 21.99 9.84
N ILE A 196 4.39 20.97 9.26
CA ILE A 196 5.24 20.07 10.05
C ILE A 196 6.52 20.78 10.51
N LEU A 197 7.08 21.67 9.69
CA LEU A 197 8.24 22.49 10.05
C LEU A 197 7.91 23.49 11.17
N SER A 198 6.74 24.14 11.14
CA SER A 198 6.32 25.04 12.21
C SER A 198 6.16 24.28 13.53
N LEU A 199 5.45 23.15 13.51
CA LEU A 199 5.28 22.29 14.69
C LEU A 199 6.61 21.72 15.18
N TRP A 200 7.53 21.39 14.29
CA TRP A 200 8.87 20.92 14.67
C TRP A 200 9.67 22.03 15.37
N ARG A 201 9.61 23.28 14.89
CA ARG A 201 10.26 24.42 15.56
C ARG A 201 9.69 24.66 16.96
N GLU A 202 8.37 24.56 17.12
CA GLU A 202 7.69 24.71 18.43
C GLU A 202 7.96 23.54 19.40
N SER A 203 8.29 22.37 18.86
CA SER A 203 8.56 21.14 19.63
C SER A 203 10.03 20.75 19.69
N ALA A 204 10.93 21.55 19.10
CA ALA A 204 12.36 21.31 19.09
C ALA A 204 12.88 21.24 20.54
N GLY A 205 13.33 20.06 20.95
CA GLY A 205 13.81 19.79 22.32
C GLY A 205 12.84 18.99 23.21
N LYS A 206 11.56 18.85 22.86
CA LYS A 206 10.62 18.00 23.62
C LYS A 206 10.86 16.53 23.30
N ARG A 207 11.32 15.75 24.29
CA ARG A 207 11.42 14.29 24.18
C ARG A 207 10.07 13.68 24.56
N LEU A 208 9.44 12.98 23.62
CA LEU A 208 8.23 12.21 23.90
C LEU A 208 8.59 10.74 24.17
N PRO A 209 7.80 10.04 25.00
CA PRO A 209 7.91 8.59 25.17
C PRO A 209 7.88 7.83 23.84
N PRO A 210 8.67 6.74 23.68
CA PRO A 210 8.73 5.98 22.43
C PRO A 210 7.38 5.50 21.91
N MET A 211 6.47 5.09 22.81
CA MET A 211 5.12 4.66 22.45
C MET A 211 4.29 5.78 21.81
N ILE A 212 4.44 7.01 22.30
CA ILE A 212 3.74 8.18 21.75
C ILE A 212 4.32 8.54 20.37
N VAL A 213 5.65 8.48 20.23
CA VAL A 213 6.34 8.69 18.94
C VAL A 213 5.86 7.66 17.92
N PHE A 214 5.77 6.40 18.33
CA PHE A 214 5.29 5.31 17.48
C PHE A 214 3.84 5.54 17.03
N TRP A 215 2.93 5.88 17.95
CA TRP A 215 1.54 6.22 17.63
C TRP A 215 1.43 7.42 16.69
N ARG A 216 2.23 8.48 16.89
CA ARG A 216 2.22 9.70 16.08
C ARG A 216 2.74 9.49 14.65
N ARG A 217 3.41 8.37 14.35
CA ARG A 217 3.81 8.02 12.98
C ARG A 217 2.64 7.57 12.11
N GLY A 218 1.48 7.26 12.68
CA GLY A 218 0.24 7.06 11.93
C GLY A 218 0.02 5.67 11.31
N MET A 219 1.03 4.80 11.32
CA MET A 219 0.95 3.47 10.71
C MET A 219 -0.13 2.58 11.35
N LEU A 220 -0.30 2.64 12.68
CA LEU A 220 -1.32 1.86 13.38
C LEU A 220 -2.73 2.27 13.00
N GLN A 221 -2.96 3.57 12.83
CA GLN A 221 -4.26 4.13 12.46
C GLN A 221 -4.60 3.79 11.02
N MET A 222 -3.63 3.87 10.10
CA MET A 222 -3.80 3.40 8.73
C MET A 222 -4.09 1.90 8.68
N PHE A 223 -3.36 1.08 9.44
CA PHE A 223 -3.58 -0.37 9.50
C PHE A 223 -4.95 -0.71 10.11
N GLY A 224 -5.33 -0.08 11.22
CA GLY A 224 -6.65 -0.24 11.82
C GLY A 224 -7.79 0.18 10.87
N GLY A 225 -7.62 1.27 10.13
CA GLY A 225 -8.57 1.67 9.09
C GLY A 225 -8.65 0.69 7.93
N MET A 226 -7.53 0.08 7.54
CA MET A 226 -7.53 -0.99 6.53
C MET A 226 -8.32 -2.21 7.02
N LEU A 227 -8.08 -2.67 8.25
CA LEU A 227 -8.84 -3.78 8.84
C LEU A 227 -10.34 -3.47 8.94
N LEU A 228 -10.70 -2.26 9.37
CA LEU A 228 -12.09 -1.80 9.41
C LEU A 228 -12.72 -1.79 8.01
N GLY A 229 -12.00 -1.29 7.00
CA GLY A 229 -12.45 -1.29 5.62
C GLY A 229 -12.68 -2.70 5.07
N LEU A 230 -11.75 -3.63 5.34
CA LEU A 230 -11.91 -5.04 4.96
C LEU A 230 -13.11 -5.68 5.65
N TRP A 231 -13.29 -5.43 6.95
CA TRP A 231 -14.45 -5.91 7.68
C TRP A 231 -15.76 -5.37 7.08
N LEU A 232 -15.83 -4.08 6.74
CA LEU A 232 -17.02 -3.50 6.09
C LEU A 232 -17.31 -4.14 4.72
N VAL A 233 -16.28 -4.34 3.89
CA VAL A 233 -16.43 -5.03 2.60
C VAL A 233 -16.96 -6.44 2.82
N GLN A 234 -16.46 -7.16 3.82
CA GLN A 234 -16.96 -8.48 4.18
C GLN A 234 -18.42 -8.44 4.64
N GLN A 235 -18.83 -7.44 5.44
CA GLN A 235 -20.23 -7.28 5.83
C GLN A 235 -21.13 -7.05 4.61
N VAL A 236 -20.72 -6.21 3.65
CA VAL A 236 -21.46 -6.01 2.41
C VAL A 236 -21.59 -7.31 1.63
N TYR A 237 -20.49 -8.05 1.47
CA TYR A 237 -20.49 -9.34 0.78
C TYR A 237 -21.40 -10.38 1.46
N ALA A 238 -21.29 -10.51 2.79
CA ALA A 238 -22.10 -11.46 3.55
C ALA A 238 -23.60 -11.17 3.47
N ASN A 239 -23.97 -9.90 3.37
CA ASN A 239 -25.37 -9.48 3.29
C ASN A 239 -25.86 -9.28 1.85
N LEU A 240 -25.04 -9.51 0.82
CA LEU A 240 -25.38 -9.21 -0.57
C LEU A 240 -26.67 -9.93 -1.04
N HIS A 241 -26.89 -11.16 -0.54
CA HIS A 241 -28.08 -11.99 -0.79
C HIS A 241 -29.39 -11.40 -0.25
N LEU A 242 -29.33 -10.47 0.72
CA LEU A 242 -30.52 -9.78 1.25
C LEU A 242 -30.99 -8.63 0.35
N TRP A 243 -30.14 -8.18 -0.58
CA TRP A 243 -30.35 -6.96 -1.38
C TRP A 243 -30.54 -7.27 -2.87
N LEU A 244 -29.97 -8.40 -3.29
CA LEU A 244 -30.08 -8.93 -4.62
C LEU A 244 -30.89 -10.22 -4.44
N ASP A 245 -32.19 -10.16 -4.73
CA ASP A 245 -33.13 -11.27 -4.55
C ASP A 245 -32.68 -12.50 -5.39
N PHE A 246 -31.89 -13.37 -4.79
CA PHE A 246 -31.59 -14.72 -5.27
C PHE A 246 -31.72 -15.73 -4.12
#